data_AF-A0A1F6DAV9-F1
#
_entry.id   AF-A0A1F6DAV9-F1
#
_cell.length_a   1.000
_cell.length_b   1.000
_cell.length_c   1.000
_cell.angle_alpha   90.00
_cell.angle_beta   90.00
_cell.angle_gamma   90.00
#
_symmetry.space_group_name_H-M   'P 1'
#
loop_
_entity.id
_entity.type
_entity.pdbx_description
1 polymer ?
#
loop_
_entity_poly.entity_id
_entity_poly.type
_entity_poly.pdbx_seq_one_letter_code
_entity_poly.pdbx_strand_id
1 'polypeptide(L)'
;MRKMRAVTIKANAAYAKRFGINASSSITCVKPSGTVSQTFDCSSGIHPRHSQYYIRRVRISATDSLYKMMRDQGVKAHPEVGQNANEATTFVLEFPVKAPNGSLYKNDLTAIEQLEYWKMVKLNFTEHNPSATISVGDEEWVAVVAWISDNWDIIGGLSFLPRENHVYRLAPYETIDKKTYEALASKFPVIDYSKLIIYERTDETEQTQELACAGGTCEII
;
A
#
# COMPACT_ATOMS: atom_id res chain seq x y z
N MET A 1 7.98 16.74 12.27
CA MET A 1 8.69 15.46 12.48
C MET A 1 9.54 15.43 13.75
N ARG A 2 10.58 16.27 13.93
CA ARG A 2 11.43 16.21 15.15
C ARG A 2 10.65 16.31 16.46
N LYS A 3 9.63 17.17 16.53
CA LYS A 3 8.73 17.27 17.69
C LYS A 3 7.98 15.96 17.96
N MET A 4 7.52 15.26 16.92
CA MET A 4 6.85 13.95 17.07
C MET A 4 7.82 12.92 17.63
N ARG A 5 9.05 12.85 17.09
CA ARG A 5 10.11 11.97 17.62
C ARG A 5 10.46 12.31 19.08
N ALA A 6 10.54 13.59 19.43
CA ALA A 6 10.80 13.99 20.82
C ALA A 6 9.70 13.51 21.79
N VAL A 7 8.43 13.54 21.34
CA VAL A 7 7.31 13.03 22.12
C VAL A 7 7.40 11.51 22.31
N THR A 8 7.76 10.75 21.27
CA THR A 8 7.94 9.30 21.40
C THR A 8 9.08 8.95 22.36
N ILE A 9 10.20 9.66 22.31
CA ILE A 9 11.34 9.46 23.22
C ILE A 9 10.92 9.74 24.68
N LYS A 10 10.19 10.83 24.91
CA LYS A 10 9.66 11.15 26.24
C LYS A 10 8.72 10.05 26.76
N ALA A 11 7.85 9.52 25.90
CA ALA A 11 6.94 8.45 26.26
C ALA A 11 7.69 7.14 26.58
N ASN A 12 8.66 6.75 25.75
CA ASN A 12 9.51 5.57 25.96
C ASN A 12 10.21 5.64 27.33
N ALA A 13 10.86 6.76 27.65
CA ALA A 13 11.53 6.94 28.94
C ALA A 13 10.56 6.88 30.14
N ALA A 14 9.38 7.52 30.02
CA ALA A 14 8.39 7.54 31.08
C ALA A 14 7.83 6.14 31.39
N TYR A 15 7.50 5.36 30.35
CA TYR A 15 6.93 4.02 30.51
C TYR A 15 8.00 2.98 30.90
N ALA A 16 9.22 3.07 30.37
CA ALA A 16 10.33 2.21 30.80
C ALA A 16 10.60 2.36 32.30
N LYS A 17 10.65 3.60 32.81
CA LYS A 17 10.76 3.87 34.24
C LYS A 17 9.59 3.31 35.04
N ARG A 18 8.36 3.49 34.56
CA ARG A 18 7.14 2.97 35.22
C ARG A 18 7.16 1.45 35.34
N PHE A 19 7.71 0.75 34.35
CA PHE A 19 7.77 -0.71 34.32
C PHE A 19 9.05 -1.29 34.92
N GLY A 20 10.03 -0.47 35.27
CA GLY A 20 11.32 -0.94 35.81
C GLY A 20 12.17 -1.70 34.78
N ILE A 21 12.02 -1.40 33.49
CA ILE A 21 12.79 -2.00 32.40
C ILE A 21 13.66 -0.96 31.68
N ASN A 22 14.59 -1.43 30.84
CA ASN A 22 15.36 -0.54 29.97
C ASN A 22 14.47 0.11 28.92
N ALA A 23 14.74 1.38 28.61
CA ALA A 23 14.10 2.06 27.48
C ALA A 23 14.50 1.39 26.17
N SER A 24 13.59 1.33 25.21
CA SER A 24 13.88 0.81 23.87
C SER A 24 14.93 1.70 23.18
N SER A 25 15.93 1.08 22.55
CA SER A 25 17.03 1.82 21.88
C SER A 25 16.58 2.59 20.63
N SER A 26 15.55 2.10 19.96
CA SER A 26 14.95 2.70 18.76
C SER A 26 13.44 2.48 18.79
N ILE A 27 12.67 3.53 18.49
CA ILE A 27 11.20 3.52 18.66
C ILE A 27 10.43 4.12 17.48
N THR A 28 11.11 4.63 16.45
CA THR A 28 10.45 5.20 15.27
C THR A 28 10.93 4.56 13.97
N CYS A 29 9.96 4.16 13.14
CA CYS A 29 10.17 3.68 11.77
C CYS A 29 9.02 4.17 10.87
N VAL A 30 9.16 3.99 9.56
CA VAL A 30 8.03 4.09 8.63
C VAL A 30 7.91 2.78 7.87
N LYS A 31 6.75 2.13 7.99
CA LYS A 31 6.36 0.96 7.21
C LYS A 31 5.26 1.37 6.23
N PRO A 32 5.40 1.11 4.92
CA PRO A 32 4.32 1.28 3.97
C PRO A 32 3.27 0.17 4.18
N SER A 33 2.34 0.38 5.11
CA SER A 33 1.30 -0.61 5.40
C SER A 33 0.17 -0.53 4.39
N GLY A 34 0.19 -1.42 3.39
CA GLY A 34 -0.80 -1.49 2.31
C GLY A 34 -2.23 -1.62 2.85
N THR A 35 -2.50 -2.62 3.68
CA THR A 35 -3.85 -2.90 4.21
C THR A 35 -4.35 -1.78 5.12
N VAL A 36 -3.56 -1.36 6.12
CA VAL A 36 -3.98 -0.31 7.07
C VAL A 36 -4.21 1.02 6.37
N SER A 37 -3.35 1.38 5.41
CA SER A 37 -3.54 2.62 4.65
C SER A 37 -4.82 2.61 3.82
N GLN A 38 -5.29 1.45 3.35
CA GLN A 38 -6.60 1.37 2.71
C GLN A 38 -7.76 1.53 3.68
N THR A 39 -7.68 0.90 4.85
CA THR A 39 -8.74 0.99 5.86
C THR A 39 -9.01 2.45 6.26
N PHE A 40 -7.96 3.27 6.34
CA PHE A 40 -8.06 4.68 6.72
C PHE A 40 -8.08 5.66 5.53
N ASP A 41 -8.14 5.15 4.29
CA ASP A 41 -7.97 5.92 3.07
C ASP A 41 -6.84 6.95 3.17
N CYS A 42 -5.62 6.49 3.42
CA CYS A 42 -4.41 7.30 3.41
C CYS A 42 -3.35 6.72 2.46
N SER A 43 -2.28 7.47 2.22
CA SER A 43 -1.17 6.95 1.44
C SER A 43 -0.33 5.95 2.25
N SER A 44 0.33 5.03 1.55
CA SER A 44 1.09 3.95 2.19
C SER A 44 2.48 4.43 2.62
N GLY A 45 2.65 4.70 3.91
CA GLY A 45 3.91 5.18 4.47
C GLY A 45 4.26 6.57 3.95
N ILE A 46 5.37 6.68 3.21
CA ILE A 46 5.81 7.94 2.58
C ILE A 46 5.58 7.98 1.08
N HIS A 47 4.94 6.96 0.50
CA HIS A 47 4.66 6.94 -0.92
C HIS A 47 3.54 7.93 -1.29
N PRO A 48 3.58 8.55 -2.49
CA PRO A 48 2.44 9.25 -3.04
C PRO A 48 1.29 8.29 -3.38
N ARG A 49 0.12 8.83 -3.73
CA ARG A 49 -1.00 8.03 -4.26
C ARG A 49 -0.65 7.53 -5.67
N HIS A 50 -1.38 6.52 -6.17
CA HIS A 50 -1.14 5.99 -7.51
C HIS A 50 -1.42 7.04 -8.59
N SER A 51 -2.64 7.57 -8.61
CA SER A 51 -3.10 8.64 -9.50
C SER A 51 -4.39 9.27 -8.95
N GLN A 52 -4.91 10.32 -9.60
CA GLN A 52 -6.14 10.98 -9.15
C GLN A 52 -7.37 10.06 -9.27
N TYR A 53 -7.45 9.31 -10.36
CA TYR A 53 -8.53 8.37 -10.65
C TYR A 53 -7.93 7.05 -11.10
N TYR A 54 -8.32 5.95 -10.47
CA TYR A 54 -7.83 4.62 -10.81
C TYR A 54 -8.85 3.54 -10.50
N ILE A 55 -8.75 2.41 -11.20
CA ILE A 55 -9.37 1.15 -10.79
C ILE A 55 -8.41 0.46 -9.82
N ARG A 56 -8.88 0.16 -8.62
CA ARG A 56 -8.21 -0.73 -7.69
C ARG A 56 -8.78 -2.13 -7.85
N ARG A 57 -7.92 -3.13 -7.99
CA ARG A 57 -8.30 -4.53 -8.13
C ARG A 57 -7.94 -5.33 -6.90
N VAL A 58 -8.87 -6.17 -6.44
CA VAL A 58 -8.67 -7.09 -5.32
C VAL A 58 -8.95 -8.51 -5.80
N ARG A 59 -8.01 -9.41 -5.53
CA ARG A 59 -8.15 -10.84 -5.80
C ARG A 59 -8.85 -11.52 -4.63
N ILE A 60 -9.80 -12.39 -4.92
CA ILE A 60 -10.58 -13.10 -3.92
C ILE A 60 -10.87 -14.53 -4.41
N SER A 61 -10.88 -15.49 -3.49
CA SER A 61 -11.21 -16.87 -3.83
C SER A 61 -12.67 -16.97 -4.30
N ALA A 62 -12.92 -17.81 -5.30
CA ALA A 62 -14.26 -18.13 -5.77
C ALA A 62 -15.14 -18.77 -4.67
N THR A 63 -14.51 -19.39 -3.66
CA THR A 63 -15.21 -20.04 -2.55
C THR A 63 -15.55 -19.08 -1.41
N ASP A 64 -14.96 -17.89 -1.38
CA ASP A 64 -15.10 -16.90 -0.31
C ASP A 64 -16.53 -16.36 -0.24
N SER A 65 -17.12 -16.32 0.95
CA SER A 65 -18.47 -15.80 1.16
C SER A 65 -18.62 -14.32 0.79
N LEU A 66 -17.57 -13.51 0.98
CA LEU A 66 -17.55 -12.11 0.55
C LEU A 66 -17.58 -12.01 -0.98
N TYR A 67 -16.89 -12.88 -1.72
CA TYR A 67 -16.95 -12.87 -3.18
C TYR A 67 -18.38 -13.10 -3.69
N LYS A 68 -19.06 -14.12 -3.16
CA LYS A 68 -20.43 -14.47 -3.54
C LYS A 68 -21.38 -13.29 -3.29
N MET A 69 -21.27 -12.67 -2.11
CA MET A 69 -22.04 -11.49 -1.75
C MET A 69 -21.78 -10.32 -2.71
N MET A 70 -20.51 -9.99 -2.95
CA MET A 70 -20.12 -8.86 -3.81
C MET A 70 -20.61 -9.06 -5.25
N ARG A 71 -20.48 -10.26 -5.80
CA ARG A 71 -20.99 -10.63 -7.13
C ARG A 71 -22.51 -10.47 -7.21
N ASP A 72 -23.25 -11.02 -6.25
CA ASP A 72 -24.72 -10.97 -6.25
C ASP A 72 -25.27 -9.55 -6.04
N GLN A 73 -24.48 -8.68 -5.40
CA GLN A 73 -24.79 -7.24 -5.29
C GLN A 73 -24.34 -6.43 -6.51
N GLY A 74 -23.75 -7.06 -7.52
CA GLY A 74 -23.44 -6.45 -8.82
C GLY A 74 -22.02 -5.88 -8.95
N VAL A 75 -21.10 -6.21 -8.05
CA VAL A 75 -19.68 -5.81 -8.19
C VAL A 75 -19.08 -6.55 -9.38
N LYS A 76 -18.42 -5.80 -10.27
CA LYS A 76 -17.77 -6.36 -11.45
C LYS A 76 -16.59 -7.25 -11.03
N ALA A 77 -16.62 -8.49 -11.50
CA ALA A 77 -15.60 -9.49 -11.24
C ALA A 77 -15.09 -10.10 -12.55
N HIS A 78 -13.79 -10.37 -12.62
CA HIS A 78 -13.15 -11.06 -13.74
C HIS A 78 -12.48 -12.33 -13.23
N PRO A 79 -12.50 -13.45 -13.97
CA PRO A 79 -11.62 -14.57 -13.62
C PRO A 79 -10.16 -14.12 -13.69
N GLU A 80 -9.31 -14.67 -12.84
CA GLU A 80 -7.87 -14.41 -12.87
C GLU A 80 -7.27 -14.69 -14.25
N VAL A 81 -6.18 -14.00 -14.59
CA VAL A 81 -5.50 -14.19 -15.88
C VAL A 81 -5.13 -15.65 -16.07
N GLY A 82 -5.59 -16.24 -17.17
CA GLY A 82 -5.34 -17.65 -17.50
C GLY A 82 -6.41 -18.62 -17.02
N GLN A 83 -7.44 -18.17 -16.28
CA GLN A 83 -8.54 -19.02 -15.82
C GLN A 83 -9.81 -18.83 -16.66
N ASN A 84 -10.52 -19.94 -16.92
CA ASN A 84 -11.83 -19.92 -17.56
C ASN A 84 -12.89 -19.45 -16.56
N ALA A 85 -13.85 -18.63 -17.00
CA ALA A 85 -14.87 -18.06 -16.11
C ALA A 85 -15.70 -19.10 -15.33
N ASN A 86 -15.93 -20.28 -15.93
CA ASN A 86 -16.72 -21.36 -15.31
C ASN A 86 -15.92 -22.23 -14.33
N GLU A 87 -14.60 -22.13 -14.34
CA GLU A 87 -13.67 -22.99 -13.59
C GLU A 87 -12.71 -22.17 -12.72
N ALA A 88 -12.87 -20.85 -12.70
CA ALA A 88 -11.96 -19.96 -12.01
C ALA A 88 -12.05 -20.16 -10.50
N THR A 89 -10.89 -20.39 -9.89
CA THR A 89 -10.73 -20.47 -8.43
C THR A 89 -10.46 -19.09 -7.82
N THR A 90 -10.03 -18.13 -8.63
CA THR A 90 -9.77 -16.74 -8.19
C THR A 90 -10.48 -15.76 -9.11
N PHE A 91 -11.15 -14.79 -8.48
CA PHE A 91 -11.77 -13.67 -9.17
C PHE A 91 -11.13 -12.34 -8.76
N VAL A 92 -11.16 -11.39 -9.67
CA VAL A 92 -10.60 -10.04 -9.53
C VAL A 92 -11.74 -9.03 -9.54
N LEU A 93 -12.00 -8.45 -8.37
CA LEU A 93 -13.01 -7.42 -8.17
C LEU A 93 -12.44 -6.04 -8.52
N GLU A 94 -13.22 -5.22 -9.21
CA GLU A 94 -12.83 -3.86 -9.62
C GLU A 94 -13.54 -2.79 -8.80
N PHE A 95 -12.77 -1.87 -8.21
CA PHE A 95 -13.27 -0.74 -7.43
C PHE A 95 -12.82 0.57 -8.06
N PRO A 96 -13.73 1.44 -8.54
CA PRO A 96 -13.36 2.78 -8.99
C PRO A 96 -13.00 3.66 -7.79
N VAL A 97 -11.80 4.22 -7.80
CA VAL A 97 -11.28 5.05 -6.69
C VAL A 97 -10.93 6.45 -7.19
N LYS A 98 -11.27 7.45 -6.39
CA LYS A 98 -10.82 8.83 -6.52
C LYS A 98 -9.95 9.17 -5.31
N ALA A 99 -8.71 9.58 -5.56
CA ALA A 99 -7.83 10.04 -4.49
C ALA A 99 -8.33 11.35 -3.86
N PRO A 100 -8.02 11.62 -2.57
CA PRO A 100 -8.36 12.87 -1.92
C PRO A 100 -7.81 14.10 -2.67
N ASN A 101 -8.56 15.21 -2.62
CA ASN A 101 -8.12 16.47 -3.24
C ASN A 101 -6.78 16.94 -2.65
N GLY A 102 -5.88 17.43 -3.51
CA GLY A 102 -4.54 17.88 -3.11
C GLY A 102 -3.52 16.77 -2.90
N SER A 103 -3.84 15.52 -3.26
CA SER A 103 -2.88 14.42 -3.26
C SER A 103 -1.78 14.64 -4.30
N LEU A 104 -0.56 14.21 -3.95
CA LEU A 104 0.52 13.98 -4.91
C LEU A 104 0.45 12.54 -5.43
N TYR A 105 0.79 12.35 -6.69
CA TYR A 105 0.75 11.07 -7.38
C TYR A 105 2.14 10.54 -7.72
N LYS A 106 2.24 9.23 -7.98
CA LYS A 106 3.49 8.53 -8.33
C LYS A 106 4.24 9.23 -9.46
N ASN A 107 3.52 9.73 -10.46
CA ASN A 107 4.11 10.35 -11.65
C ASN A 107 4.29 11.87 -11.52
N ASP A 108 3.92 12.47 -10.39
CA ASP A 108 4.17 13.88 -10.11
C ASP A 108 5.59 14.11 -9.56
N LEU A 109 6.27 13.04 -9.13
CA LEU A 109 7.56 13.11 -8.45
C LEU A 109 8.66 12.40 -9.25
N THR A 110 9.77 13.12 -9.43
CA THR A 110 11.06 12.55 -9.86
C THR A 110 11.59 11.56 -8.82
N ALA A 111 12.53 10.71 -9.22
CA ALA A 111 13.22 9.80 -8.31
C ALA A 111 13.99 10.56 -7.21
N ILE A 112 14.58 11.70 -7.58
CA ILE A 112 15.33 12.55 -6.63
C ILE A 112 14.39 13.21 -5.63
N GLU A 113 13.22 13.71 -6.03
CA GLU A 113 12.24 14.27 -5.08
C GLU A 113 11.74 13.23 -4.08
N GLN A 114 11.51 11.99 -4.53
CA GLN A 114 11.19 10.87 -3.64
C GLN A 114 12.32 10.60 -2.64
N LEU A 115 13.58 10.62 -3.09
CA LEU A 115 14.77 10.40 -2.24
C LEU A 115 15.00 11.55 -1.25
N GLU A 116 14.80 12.79 -1.65
CA GLU A 116 14.89 13.95 -0.75
C GLU A 116 13.79 13.93 0.31
N TYR A 117 12.57 13.55 -0.06
CA TYR A 117 11.50 13.34 0.92
C TYR A 117 11.83 12.19 1.88
N TRP A 118 12.36 11.08 1.36
CA TRP A 118 12.84 9.96 2.17
C TRP A 118 13.92 10.40 3.16
N LYS A 119 14.94 11.15 2.71
CA LYS A 119 16.03 11.68 3.54
C LYS A 119 15.50 12.61 4.63
N MET A 120 14.56 13.47 4.28
CA MET A 120 13.91 14.36 5.23
C MET A 120 13.19 13.56 6.33
N VAL A 121 12.49 12.47 6.00
CA VAL A 121 11.87 11.59 7.00
C VAL A 121 12.93 10.82 7.81
N LYS A 122 13.95 10.28 7.14
CA LYS A 122 15.05 9.52 7.75
C LYS A 122 15.73 10.33 8.86
N LEU A 123 16.09 11.58 8.55
CA LEU A 123 16.84 12.44 9.46
C LEU A 123 15.97 13.05 10.57
N ASN A 124 14.68 13.28 10.31
CA ASN A 124 13.85 14.08 11.20
C ASN A 124 12.82 13.28 12.01
N PHE A 125 12.56 12.01 11.68
CA PHE A 125 11.57 11.19 12.38
C PHE A 125 12.08 9.82 12.80
N THR A 126 12.73 9.07 11.90
CA THR A 126 13.03 7.65 12.14
C THR A 126 14.36 7.42 12.84
N GLU A 127 14.39 6.45 13.75
CA GLU A 127 15.61 5.86 14.31
C GLU A 127 16.03 4.61 13.54
N HIS A 128 15.04 3.84 13.08
CA HIS A 128 15.25 2.76 12.13
C HIS A 128 15.32 3.33 10.71
N ASN A 129 14.53 2.79 9.79
CA ASN A 129 14.54 3.14 8.39
C ASN A 129 13.12 3.51 7.93
N PRO A 130 12.96 4.50 7.05
CA PRO A 130 11.76 4.63 6.27
C PRO A 130 11.80 3.60 5.14
N SER A 131 10.95 2.58 5.19
CA SER A 131 10.82 1.65 4.07
C SER A 131 10.10 2.36 2.92
N ALA A 132 10.75 2.42 1.76
CA ALA A 132 10.24 3.05 0.56
C ALA A 132 10.77 2.34 -0.69
N THR A 133 9.89 2.25 -1.69
CA THR A 133 10.22 1.88 -3.06
C THR A 133 10.23 3.14 -3.90
N ILE A 134 11.41 3.51 -4.39
CA ILE A 134 11.62 4.66 -5.25
C ILE A 134 11.31 4.24 -6.68
N SER A 135 10.38 4.93 -7.32
CA SER A 135 10.09 4.74 -8.75
C SER A 135 11.06 5.59 -9.56
N VAL A 136 11.82 4.95 -10.45
CA VAL A 136 12.93 5.58 -11.20
C VAL A 136 12.65 5.54 -12.70
N GLY A 137 12.67 6.70 -13.35
CA GLY A 137 12.62 6.81 -14.82
C GLY A 137 13.95 6.41 -15.45
N ASP A 138 13.92 6.04 -16.73
CA ASP A 138 15.11 5.51 -17.44
C ASP A 138 16.26 6.52 -17.47
N GLU A 139 15.94 7.81 -17.58
CA GLU A 139 16.90 8.92 -17.57
C GLU A 139 17.36 9.35 -16.17
N GLU A 140 16.73 8.85 -15.10
CA GLU A 140 16.99 9.30 -13.72
C GLU A 140 18.04 8.46 -12.98
N TRP A 141 18.38 7.27 -13.50
CA TRP A 141 19.26 6.32 -12.80
C TRP A 141 20.63 6.90 -12.43
N VAL A 142 21.26 7.67 -13.32
CA VAL A 142 22.57 8.27 -13.05
C VAL A 142 22.50 9.23 -11.85
N ALA A 143 21.46 10.05 -11.80
CA ALA A 143 21.24 10.99 -10.70
C ALA A 143 20.95 10.24 -9.38
N VAL A 144 20.16 9.16 -9.43
CA VAL A 144 19.87 8.31 -8.27
C VAL A 144 21.15 7.69 -7.70
N VAL A 145 22.03 7.16 -8.54
CA VAL A 145 23.31 6.57 -8.10
C VAL A 145 24.21 7.61 -7.45
N ALA A 146 24.34 8.79 -8.06
CA ALA A 146 25.11 9.89 -7.48
C ALA A 146 24.55 10.30 -6.11
N TRP A 147 23.23 10.46 -6.01
CA TRP A 147 22.57 10.80 -4.76
C TRP A 147 22.80 9.76 -3.66
N ILE A 148 22.74 8.47 -3.99
CA ILE A 148 23.02 7.38 -3.04
C ILE A 148 24.45 7.49 -2.52
N SER A 149 25.42 7.72 -3.42
CA SER A 149 26.83 7.86 -3.06
C SER A 149 27.03 9.02 -2.08
N ASP A 150 26.41 10.17 -2.34
CA ASP A 150 26.52 11.37 -1.52
C ASP A 150 25.83 11.23 -0.15
N ASN A 151 24.94 10.25 0.00
CA ASN A 151 24.13 10.05 1.21
C ASN A 151 24.34 8.68 1.86
N TRP A 152 25.46 8.00 1.54
CA TRP A 152 25.70 6.62 1.95
C TRP A 152 25.54 6.39 3.46
N ASP A 153 26.03 7.31 4.28
CA ASP A 153 26.03 7.19 5.75
C ASP A 153 24.63 7.11 6.39
N ILE A 154 23.59 7.56 5.68
CA ILE A 154 22.22 7.58 6.21
C ILE A 154 21.35 6.44 5.66
N ILE A 155 21.83 5.71 4.65
CA ILE A 155 21.08 4.67 3.95
C ILE A 155 21.12 3.37 4.76
N GLY A 156 19.97 2.94 5.26
CA GLY A 156 19.80 1.63 5.91
C GLY A 156 19.13 0.59 5.01
N GLY A 157 18.31 1.03 4.06
CA GLY A 157 17.62 0.18 3.10
C GLY A 157 16.69 0.99 2.19
N LEU A 158 16.84 0.84 0.89
CA LEU A 158 16.00 1.44 -0.13
C LEU A 158 15.73 0.40 -1.20
N SER A 159 14.54 0.42 -1.77
CA SER A 159 14.19 -0.41 -2.93
C SER A 159 13.95 0.51 -4.12
N PHE A 160 14.35 0.07 -5.31
CA PHE A 160 14.19 0.84 -6.54
C PHE A 160 13.45 -0.02 -7.55
N LEU A 161 12.47 0.56 -8.23
CA LEU A 161 11.75 -0.08 -9.33
C LEU A 161 11.68 0.89 -10.52
N PRO A 162 11.76 0.39 -11.76
CA PRO A 162 11.45 1.20 -12.94
C PRO A 162 10.06 1.84 -12.81
N ARG A 163 9.93 3.11 -13.21
CA ARG A 163 8.65 3.83 -13.12
C ARG A 163 7.63 3.24 -14.09
N GLU A 164 8.08 2.85 -15.28
CA GLU A 164 7.24 2.25 -16.30
C GLU A 164 6.96 0.78 -15.99
N ASN A 165 5.68 0.41 -16.07
CA ASN A 165 5.22 -0.95 -15.93
C ASN A 165 4.85 -1.50 -17.31
N HIS A 166 5.25 -2.74 -17.58
CA HIS A 166 4.58 -3.56 -18.59
C HIS A 166 3.06 -3.56 -18.34
N VAL A 167 2.28 -3.56 -19.42
CA VAL A 167 0.81 -3.61 -19.32
C VAL A 167 0.41 -5.01 -18.85
N TYR A 168 0.29 -5.17 -17.53
CA TYR A 168 -0.25 -6.40 -16.94
C TYR A 168 -1.77 -6.38 -17.05
N ARG A 169 -2.34 -7.42 -17.65
CA ARG A 169 -3.78 -7.64 -17.62
C ARG A 169 -4.23 -7.79 -16.17
N LEU A 170 -5.30 -7.08 -15.77
CA LEU A 170 -5.80 -7.04 -14.39
C LEU A 170 -4.74 -6.57 -13.37
N ALA A 171 -3.97 -5.54 -13.74
CA ALA A 171 -3.05 -4.88 -12.81
C ALA A 171 -3.78 -4.41 -11.53
N PRO A 172 -3.15 -4.51 -10.33
CA PRO A 172 -3.77 -4.11 -9.06
C PRO A 172 -4.25 -2.66 -9.03
N TYR A 173 -3.55 -1.79 -9.75
CA TYR A 173 -3.92 -0.39 -9.96
C TYR A 173 -3.86 -0.09 -11.46
N GLU A 174 -4.92 0.52 -11.97
CA GLU A 174 -5.00 0.99 -13.34
C GLU A 174 -5.45 2.44 -13.34
N THR A 175 -4.58 3.34 -13.81
CA THR A 175 -4.92 4.74 -13.95
C THR A 175 -5.98 4.92 -15.04
N ILE A 176 -7.02 5.69 -14.75
CA ILE A 176 -8.12 6.01 -15.66
C ILE A 176 -8.36 7.51 -15.70
N ASP A 177 -9.07 7.98 -16.73
CA ASP A 177 -9.50 9.37 -16.76
C ASP A 177 -10.74 9.62 -15.89
N LYS A 178 -11.04 10.91 -15.66
CA LYS A 178 -12.17 11.36 -14.86
C LYS A 178 -13.51 10.86 -15.41
N LYS A 179 -13.68 10.85 -16.73
CA LYS A 179 -14.93 10.45 -17.41
C LYS A 179 -15.22 8.97 -17.17
N THR A 180 -14.19 8.14 -17.26
CA THR A 180 -14.24 6.69 -17.00
C THR A 180 -14.54 6.44 -15.53
N TYR A 181 -13.90 7.16 -14.60
CA TYR A 181 -14.22 7.08 -13.18
C TYR A 181 -15.69 7.41 -12.92
N GLU A 182 -16.21 8.52 -13.44
CA GLU A 182 -17.61 8.93 -13.24
C GLU A 182 -18.60 7.89 -13.81
N ALA A 183 -18.30 7.33 -14.98
CA ALA A 183 -19.10 6.28 -15.60
C ALA A 183 -19.09 4.96 -14.80
N LEU A 184 -17.96 4.59 -14.19
CA LEU A 184 -17.85 3.39 -13.35
C LEU A 184 -18.48 3.61 -11.98
N ALA A 185 -18.20 4.74 -11.33
CA ALA A 185 -18.71 5.08 -10.01
C ALA A 185 -20.24 5.20 -10.00
N SER A 186 -20.84 5.76 -11.06
CA SER A 186 -22.31 5.85 -11.20
C SER A 186 -22.99 4.49 -11.37
N LYS A 187 -22.27 3.47 -11.85
CA LYS A 187 -22.76 2.10 -12.00
C LYS A 187 -22.36 1.19 -10.84
N PHE A 188 -21.48 1.64 -9.94
CA PHE A 188 -21.01 0.84 -8.84
C PHE A 188 -22.13 0.65 -7.82
N PRO A 189 -22.44 -0.59 -7.40
CA PRO A 189 -23.55 -0.84 -6.50
C PRO A 189 -23.28 -0.31 -5.09
N VAL A 190 -24.35 0.01 -4.36
CA VAL A 190 -24.27 0.24 -2.92
C VAL A 190 -24.16 -1.12 -2.24
N ILE A 191 -23.03 -1.35 -1.57
CA ILE A 191 -22.76 -2.62 -0.89
C ILE A 191 -23.40 -2.63 0.49
N ASP A 192 -24.32 -3.56 0.71
CA ASP A 192 -24.91 -3.87 1.99
C ASP A 192 -24.16 -5.05 2.64
N TYR A 193 -23.17 -4.74 3.47
CA TYR A 193 -22.38 -5.72 4.20
C TYR A 193 -23.18 -6.49 5.26
N SER A 194 -24.36 -6.02 5.67
CA SER A 194 -25.20 -6.76 6.62
C SER A 194 -25.69 -8.10 6.04
N LYS A 195 -25.72 -8.22 4.71
CA LYS A 195 -26.09 -9.45 4.00
C LYS A 195 -25.02 -10.52 4.04
N LEU A 196 -23.79 -10.22 4.50
CA LEU A 196 -22.70 -11.19 4.58
C LEU A 196 -23.12 -12.43 5.40
N ILE A 197 -23.91 -12.23 6.46
CA ILE A 197 -24.45 -13.30 7.33
C ILE A 197 -25.27 -14.36 6.57
N ILE A 198 -25.79 -14.04 5.38
CA ILE A 198 -26.54 -14.99 4.54
C ILE A 198 -25.57 -15.98 3.86
N TYR A 199 -24.36 -15.53 3.55
CA TYR A 199 -23.34 -16.27 2.84
C TYR A 199 -22.38 -16.99 3.81
N GLU A 200 -21.91 -16.25 4.82
CA GLU A 200 -20.97 -16.71 5.82
C GLU A 200 -21.71 -17.42 6.97
N ARG A 201 -21.78 -18.75 6.90
CA ARG A 201 -22.46 -19.58 7.91
C ARG A 201 -21.63 -19.82 9.17
N THR A 202 -20.32 -19.71 9.03
CA THR A 202 -19.30 -19.84 10.07
C THR A 202 -18.27 -18.77 9.79
N ASP A 203 -17.62 -18.24 10.82
CA ASP A 203 -16.54 -17.26 10.65
C ASP A 203 -15.45 -17.86 9.73
N GLU A 204 -15.32 -17.29 8.53
CA GLU A 204 -14.30 -17.63 7.54
C GLU A 204 -13.04 -16.78 7.74
N THR A 205 -13.01 -15.89 8.75
CA THR A 205 -11.88 -15.02 9.03
C THR A 205 -10.70 -15.83 9.56
N GLU A 206 -9.80 -16.20 8.66
CA GLU A 206 -8.47 -16.63 9.06
C GLU A 206 -7.63 -15.39 9.41
N GLN A 207 -7.56 -15.04 10.70
CA GLN A 207 -6.51 -14.15 11.20
C GLN A 207 -5.16 -14.88 11.12
N THR A 208 -4.62 -14.99 9.91
CA THR A 208 -3.23 -15.36 9.73
C THR A 208 -2.40 -14.33 10.48
N GLN A 209 -1.61 -14.81 11.45
CA GLN A 209 -0.59 -13.99 12.06
C GLN A 209 0.45 -13.69 10.97
N GLU A 210 0.22 -12.64 10.18
CA GLU A 210 1.25 -12.14 9.27
C GLU A 210 2.44 -11.74 10.13
N LEU A 211 3.46 -12.60 10.16
CA LEU A 211 4.76 -12.26 10.71
C LEU A 211 5.25 -11.03 9.94
N ALA A 212 5.23 -9.88 10.60
CA ALA A 212 5.47 -8.58 9.98
C ALA A 212 6.84 -8.45 9.29
N CYS A 213 7.75 -9.40 9.53
CA CYS A 213 9.06 -9.58 8.90
C CYS A 213 9.63 -10.95 9.31
N ALA A 214 9.27 -12.04 8.62
CA ALA A 214 10.12 -13.23 8.62
C ALA A 214 11.21 -12.97 7.57
N GLY A 215 12.36 -12.44 7.98
CA GLY A 215 13.49 -12.20 7.09
C GLY A 215 13.93 -13.51 6.43
N GLY A 216 13.47 -13.78 5.21
CA GLY A 216 13.78 -15.00 4.49
C GLY A 216 12.82 -15.40 3.38
N THR A 217 11.57 -14.95 3.38
CA THR A 217 10.58 -15.35 2.38
C THR A 217 9.81 -14.14 1.84
N CYS A 218 10.41 -13.47 0.85
CA CYS A 218 9.59 -12.86 -0.21
C CYS A 218 8.99 -14.03 -0.99
N GLU A 219 7.80 -14.50 -0.62
CA GLU A 219 7.05 -15.37 -1.51
C GLU A 219 6.69 -14.54 -2.74
N ILE A 220 7.36 -14.88 -3.85
CA ILE A 220 6.93 -14.50 -5.18
C ILE A 220 5.68 -15.32 -5.45
N ILE A 221 4.51 -14.68 -5.39
CA ILE A 221 3.30 -15.18 -6.04
C ILE A 221 3.30 -14.64 -7.47
#